data_AF-A0A830HDI8-F1
#
_entry.id   AF-A0A830HDI8-F1
#
_cell.length_a   1.000
_cell.length_b   1.000
_cell.length_c   1.000
_cell.angle_alpha   90.00
_cell.angle_beta   90.00
_cell.angle_gamma   90.00
#
_symmetry.space_group_name_H-M   'P 1'
#
loop_
_entity.id
_entity.type
_entity.pdbx_description
1 polymer ?
#
loop_
_entity_poly.entity_id
_entity_poly.type
_entity_poly.pdbx_seq_one_letter_code
_entity_poly.pdbx_strand_id
1 'polypeptide(L)'
;MSMLCARFSSTLSLRAPPALGARPTSHVGRPSVTVVAKLNTPSSKYRQRLNEKQRMYNKSIKSAARTRIKNVIKFTDNLEREFAKSAEAMSEEDFIKKADELVADAFSHIDKAVSKGVMKKTTAARRKSRVTRLKRQFRERRGWSTPEMAN
;
A
#
# COMPACT_ATOMS: atom_id res chain seq x y z
N MET A 1 -17.93 56.07 28.34
CA MET A 1 -16.62 56.45 27.79
C MET A 1 -16.15 55.35 26.86
N SER A 2 -16.41 55.59 25.59
CA SER A 2 -15.89 54.89 24.42
C SER A 2 -14.37 55.04 24.34
N MET A 3 -13.64 53.96 24.05
CA MET A 3 -12.62 53.94 23.00
C MET A 3 -12.30 52.49 22.64
N LEU A 4 -12.72 52.14 21.42
CA LEU A 4 -12.04 51.17 20.56
C LEU A 4 -10.55 51.51 20.49
N CYS A 5 -9.69 50.48 20.48
CA CYS A 5 -8.50 50.48 19.63
C CYS A 5 -8.06 49.05 19.33
N ALA A 6 -8.35 48.61 18.10
CA ALA A 6 -7.78 47.44 17.48
C ALA A 6 -6.41 47.78 16.87
N ARG A 7 -5.46 46.83 16.90
CA ARG A 7 -4.29 46.71 16.00
C ARG A 7 -3.61 45.35 16.26
N PHE A 8 -3.92 44.31 15.49
CA PHE A 8 -3.24 43.91 14.23
C PHE A 8 -1.76 43.59 14.43
N SER A 9 -1.42 42.30 14.54
CA SER A 9 -0.23 41.74 13.87
C SER A 9 -0.37 40.23 13.73
N SER A 10 -0.92 39.84 12.59
CA SER A 10 -0.78 38.54 11.97
C SER A 10 0.70 38.26 11.67
N THR A 11 1.37 37.42 12.47
CA THR A 11 2.57 36.75 11.98
C THR A 11 2.14 35.57 11.11
N LEU A 12 1.63 35.88 9.91
CA LEU A 12 1.68 34.98 8.78
C LEU A 12 3.16 34.71 8.53
N SER A 13 3.70 33.62 9.07
CA SER A 13 4.98 33.12 8.61
C SER A 13 4.77 32.59 7.19
N LEU A 14 4.91 33.49 6.22
CA LEU A 14 5.08 33.18 4.82
C LEU A 14 6.36 32.35 4.70
N ARG A 15 6.25 31.03 4.89
CA ARG A 15 7.24 30.09 4.40
C ARG A 15 7.16 30.16 2.89
N ALA A 16 7.96 31.05 2.31
CA ALA A 16 8.15 31.13 0.87
C ALA A 16 8.40 29.70 0.34
N PRO A 17 7.71 29.25 -0.72
CA PRO A 17 8.17 28.07 -1.42
C PRO A 17 9.61 28.34 -1.85
N PRO A 18 10.55 27.38 -1.70
CA PRO A 18 11.87 27.58 -2.29
C PRO A 18 11.63 27.85 -3.77
N ALA A 19 12.11 29.00 -4.23
CA ALA A 19 12.09 29.37 -5.62
C ALA A 19 12.54 28.14 -6.41
N LEU A 20 11.73 27.75 -7.38
CA LEU A 20 12.10 26.82 -8.42
C LEU A 20 13.28 27.44 -9.15
N GLY A 21 14.48 27.29 -8.59
CA GLY A 21 15.72 27.43 -9.30
C GLY A 21 15.69 26.34 -10.34
N ALA A 22 15.20 26.71 -11.52
CA ALA A 22 15.30 25.93 -12.73
C ALA A 22 16.76 25.49 -12.83
N ARG A 23 17.03 24.23 -12.49
CA ARG A 23 18.30 23.61 -12.87
C ARG A 23 18.36 23.76 -14.39
N PRO A 24 19.42 24.33 -14.98
CA PRO A 24 19.52 24.42 -16.41
C PRO A 24 19.42 23.01 -17.00
N THR A 25 18.27 22.73 -17.61
CA THR A 25 18.05 21.59 -18.48
C THR A 25 18.79 21.90 -19.77
N SER A 26 20.04 21.45 -19.84
CA SER A 26 20.66 20.88 -21.05
C SER A 26 22.18 20.95 -20.92
N HIS A 27 22.80 19.84 -20.53
CA HIS A 27 24.16 19.59 -20.99
C HIS A 27 24.06 19.10 -22.43
N VAL A 28 23.86 20.03 -23.36
CA VAL A 28 24.03 19.77 -24.79
C VAL A 28 25.53 19.52 -25.01
N GLY A 29 25.87 18.34 -25.54
CA GLY A 29 27.14 18.18 -26.28
C GLY A 29 28.33 17.55 -25.56
N ARG A 30 28.18 16.86 -24.42
CA ARG A 30 29.19 15.83 -24.10
C ARG A 30 28.83 14.58 -24.91
N PRO A 31 29.69 14.04 -25.79
CA PRO A 31 29.48 12.71 -26.30
C PRO A 31 29.49 11.78 -25.10
N SER A 32 28.31 11.37 -24.63
CA SER A 32 28.22 10.27 -23.70
C SER A 32 28.65 9.06 -24.51
N VAL A 33 29.92 8.69 -24.41
CA VAL A 33 30.35 7.35 -24.79
C VAL A 33 29.50 6.45 -23.91
N THR A 34 28.40 5.95 -24.46
CA THR A 34 27.71 4.82 -23.87
C THR A 34 28.66 3.67 -24.08
N VAL A 35 29.57 3.50 -23.13
CA VAL A 35 30.35 2.28 -23.03
C VAL A 35 29.30 1.23 -22.75
N VAL A 36 28.83 0.57 -23.81
CA VAL A 36 28.08 -0.68 -23.73
C VAL A 36 29.12 -1.68 -23.24
N ALA A 37 29.44 -1.58 -21.94
CA ALA A 37 30.33 -2.50 -21.27
C ALA A 37 29.60 -3.83 -21.31
N LYS A 38 29.94 -4.63 -22.32
CA LYS A 38 29.58 -6.04 -22.38
C LYS A 38 30.07 -6.59 -21.04
N LEU A 39 29.14 -6.88 -20.14
CA LEU A 39 29.39 -7.36 -18.78
C LEU A 39 30.00 -8.76 -18.86
N ASN A 40 31.25 -8.81 -19.33
CA ASN A 40 31.97 -10.02 -19.69
C ASN A 40 32.81 -10.57 -18.54
N THR A 41 32.95 -9.80 -17.45
CA THR A 41 33.62 -10.26 -16.25
C THR A 41 32.85 -11.44 -15.65
N PRO A 42 33.55 -12.48 -15.17
CA PRO A 42 32.90 -13.68 -14.62
C PRO A 42 32.02 -13.35 -13.41
N SER A 43 32.42 -12.34 -12.61
CA SER A 43 31.64 -11.82 -11.49
C SER A 43 30.31 -11.24 -11.94
N SER A 44 30.28 -10.49 -13.04
CA SER A 44 29.04 -9.91 -13.55
C SER A 44 28.08 -10.96 -14.08
N LYS A 45 28.56 -11.90 -14.91
CA LYS A 45 27.76 -13.03 -15.40
C LYS A 45 27.17 -13.86 -14.26
N TYR A 46 27.93 -14.04 -13.18
CA TYR A 46 27.44 -14.72 -11.97
C TYR A 46 26.32 -13.94 -11.27
N ARG A 47 26.48 -12.63 -11.05
CA ARG A 47 25.45 -11.79 -10.42
C ARG A 47 24.18 -11.72 -11.26
N GLN A 48 24.29 -11.69 -12.59
CA GLN A 48 23.12 -11.76 -13.48
C GLN A 48 22.30 -13.04 -13.27
N ARG A 49 22.97 -14.21 -13.24
CA ARG A 49 22.31 -15.50 -12.99
C ARG A 49 21.66 -15.57 -11.62
N LEU A 50 22.37 -15.13 -10.57
CA LEU A 50 21.82 -15.07 -9.21
C LEU A 50 20.62 -14.15 -9.11
N ASN A 51 20.72 -12.95 -9.70
CA ASN A 51 19.64 -11.97 -9.67
C ASN A 51 18.40 -12.51 -10.35
N GLU A 52 18.54 -13.21 -11.49
CA GLU A 52 17.39 -13.80 -12.17
C GLU A 52 16.74 -14.90 -11.33
N LYS A 53 17.54 -15.78 -10.71
CA LYS A 53 17.03 -16.81 -9.78
C LYS A 53 16.29 -16.17 -8.60
N GLN A 54 16.88 -15.16 -7.96
CA GLN A 54 16.27 -14.46 -6.83
C GLN A 54 15.03 -13.64 -7.26
N ARG A 55 15.05 -13.02 -8.44
CA ARG A 55 13.92 -12.27 -9.01
C ARG A 55 12.71 -13.17 -9.19
N MET A 56 12.90 -14.36 -9.78
CA MET A 56 11.83 -15.32 -10.01
C MET A 56 11.23 -15.83 -8.69
N TYR A 57 12.07 -16.16 -7.71
CA TYR A 57 11.63 -16.55 -6.36
C TYR A 57 10.87 -15.43 -5.63
N ASN A 58 11.43 -14.22 -5.63
CA ASN A 58 10.80 -13.08 -4.96
C ASN A 58 9.50 -12.68 -5.65
N LYS A 59 9.42 -12.81 -6.98
CA LYS A 59 8.22 -12.53 -7.76
C LYS A 59 7.07 -13.46 -7.36
N SER A 60 7.30 -14.77 -7.26
CA SER A 60 6.26 -15.74 -6.93
C SER A 60 5.69 -15.53 -5.52
N ILE A 61 6.55 -15.22 -4.54
CA ILE A 61 6.11 -14.95 -3.16
C ILE A 61 5.34 -13.63 -3.07
N LYS A 62 5.84 -12.57 -3.73
CA LYS A 62 5.15 -11.26 -3.75
C LYS A 62 3.81 -11.35 -4.48
N SER A 63 3.71 -12.10 -5.57
CA SER A 63 2.46 -12.26 -6.30
C SER A 63 1.45 -13.08 -5.50
N ALA A 64 1.86 -14.18 -4.87
CA ALA A 64 0.98 -14.99 -4.02
C ALA A 64 0.32 -14.14 -2.91
N ALA A 65 1.12 -13.38 -2.15
CA ALA A 65 0.59 -12.48 -1.11
C ALA A 65 -0.33 -11.39 -1.69
N ARG A 66 0.02 -10.81 -2.85
CA ARG A 66 -0.81 -9.79 -3.51
C ARG A 66 -2.15 -10.35 -3.97
N THR A 67 -2.17 -11.58 -4.50
CA THR A 67 -3.39 -12.24 -4.97
C THR A 67 -4.36 -12.50 -3.82
N ARG A 68 -3.89 -13.02 -2.68
CA ARG A 68 -4.77 -13.26 -1.51
C ARG A 68 -5.36 -11.97 -0.95
N ILE A 69 -4.57 -10.91 -0.86
CA ILE A 69 -5.08 -9.57 -0.51
C ILE A 69 -6.13 -9.09 -1.53
N LYS A 70 -5.90 -9.33 -2.82
CA LYS A 70 -6.85 -8.96 -3.89
C LYS A 70 -8.15 -9.74 -3.76
N ASN A 71 -8.12 -10.99 -3.31
CA ASN A 71 -9.33 -11.79 -3.09
C ASN A 71 -10.21 -11.18 -2.01
N VAL A 72 -9.64 -10.70 -0.90
CA VAL A 72 -10.39 -9.98 0.14
C VAL A 72 -11.07 -8.73 -0.43
N ILE A 73 -10.31 -7.91 -1.18
CA ILE A 73 -10.85 -6.68 -1.78
C ILE A 73 -11.97 -7.00 -2.78
N LYS A 74 -11.77 -8.02 -3.64
CA LYS A 74 -12.79 -8.44 -4.60
C LYS A 74 -14.04 -8.95 -3.92
N PHE A 75 -13.89 -9.72 -2.83
CA PHE A 75 -15.00 -10.23 -2.06
C PHE A 75 -15.86 -9.08 -1.52
N THR A 76 -15.24 -8.08 -0.89
CA THR A 76 -15.98 -6.90 -0.41
C THR A 76 -16.58 -6.08 -1.54
N ASP A 77 -15.85 -5.84 -2.63
CA ASP A 77 -16.37 -5.07 -3.77
C ASP A 77 -17.55 -5.77 -4.45
N ASN A 78 -17.51 -7.10 -4.56
CA ASN A 78 -18.60 -7.88 -5.14
C ASN A 78 -19.84 -7.82 -4.24
N LEU A 79 -19.66 -7.98 -2.93
CA LEU A 79 -20.77 -7.84 -1.98
C LEU A 79 -21.36 -6.44 -2.01
N GLU A 80 -20.54 -5.38 -2.07
CA GLU A 80 -21.05 -4.01 -2.21
C GLU A 80 -21.95 -3.85 -3.44
N ARG A 81 -21.59 -4.48 -4.57
CA ARG A 81 -22.41 -4.47 -5.79
C ARG A 81 -23.68 -5.30 -5.68
N GLU A 82 -23.64 -6.44 -4.99
CA GLU A 82 -24.81 -7.29 -4.79
C GLU A 82 -25.84 -6.59 -3.91
N PHE A 83 -25.41 -5.98 -2.80
CA PHE A 83 -26.27 -5.17 -1.95
C PHE A 83 -26.85 -3.93 -2.65
N ALA A 84 -26.19 -3.40 -3.68
CA ALA A 84 -26.73 -2.31 -4.48
C ALA A 84 -27.86 -2.76 -5.42
N LYS A 85 -27.95 -4.06 -5.75
CA LYS A 85 -28.96 -4.63 -6.63
C LYS A 85 -30.14 -5.24 -5.84
N SER A 86 -29.83 -5.90 -4.72
CA SER A 86 -30.80 -6.59 -3.87
C SER A 86 -30.41 -6.40 -2.41
N ALA A 87 -31.35 -5.99 -1.56
CA ALA A 87 -31.09 -5.68 -0.16
C ALA A 87 -30.68 -6.90 0.70
N GLU A 88 -30.98 -8.12 0.24
CA GLU A 88 -30.81 -9.37 1.01
C GLU A 88 -29.66 -10.25 0.46
N ALA A 89 -28.50 -9.66 0.17
CA ALA A 89 -27.42 -10.43 -0.47
C ALA A 89 -26.73 -11.45 0.46
N MET A 90 -26.60 -11.16 1.76
CA MET A 90 -25.91 -12.07 2.69
C MET A 90 -26.17 -11.74 4.16
N SER A 91 -26.23 -12.77 5.01
CA SER A 91 -26.29 -12.63 6.46
C SER A 91 -24.95 -12.11 7.03
N GLU A 92 -25.00 -11.46 8.20
CA GLU A 92 -23.79 -10.96 8.88
C GLU A 92 -22.85 -12.11 9.27
N GLU A 93 -23.38 -13.21 9.77
CA GLU A 93 -22.59 -14.35 10.24
C GLU A 93 -21.79 -15.00 9.09
N ASP A 94 -22.43 -15.17 7.92
CA ASP A 94 -21.78 -15.76 6.76
C ASP A 94 -20.70 -14.85 6.19
N PHE A 95 -20.92 -13.53 6.26
CA PHE A 95 -19.90 -12.55 5.91
C PHE A 95 -18.67 -12.69 6.79
N ILE A 96 -18.87 -12.74 8.12
CA ILE A 96 -17.76 -12.81 9.09
C ILE A 96 -16.93 -14.07 8.85
N LYS A 97 -17.57 -15.23 8.72
CA LYS A 97 -16.90 -16.52 8.48
C LYS A 97 -16.03 -16.47 7.20
N LYS A 98 -16.62 -16.11 6.07
CA LYS A 98 -15.91 -16.04 4.78
C LYS A 98 -14.81 -14.97 4.78
N ALA A 99 -15.06 -13.81 5.38
CA ALA A 99 -14.07 -12.75 5.48
C ALA A 99 -12.88 -13.19 6.33
N ASP A 100 -13.11 -13.88 7.46
CA ASP A 100 -12.04 -14.32 8.36
C ASP A 100 -11.18 -15.43 7.74
N GLU A 101 -11.78 -16.35 7.00
CA GLU A 101 -11.03 -17.33 6.19
C GLU A 101 -10.09 -16.63 5.20
N LEU A 102 -10.60 -15.69 4.39
CA LEU A 102 -9.79 -14.97 3.41
C LEU A 102 -8.71 -14.10 4.04
N VAL A 103 -8.99 -13.52 5.22
CA VAL A 103 -8.04 -12.70 5.98
C VAL A 103 -6.93 -13.58 6.58
N ALA A 104 -7.28 -14.72 7.17
CA ALA A 104 -6.32 -15.69 7.72
C ALA A 104 -5.36 -16.19 6.62
N ASP A 105 -5.90 -16.51 5.45
CA ASP A 105 -5.15 -16.87 4.25
C ASP A 105 -4.18 -15.76 3.83
N ALA A 106 -4.66 -14.52 3.75
CA ALA A 106 -3.84 -13.38 3.39
C ALA A 106 -2.71 -13.16 4.42
N PHE A 107 -2.99 -13.29 5.71
CA PHE A 107 -2.00 -13.12 6.78
C PHE A 107 -0.95 -14.23 6.75
N SER A 108 -1.35 -15.49 6.58
CA SER A 108 -0.44 -16.63 6.42
C SER A 108 0.59 -16.37 5.32
N HIS A 109 0.17 -15.88 4.15
CA HIS A 109 1.07 -15.60 3.04
C HIS A 109 1.92 -14.33 3.23
N ILE A 110 1.39 -13.30 3.90
CA ILE A 110 2.18 -12.10 4.25
C ILE A 110 3.30 -12.47 5.21
N ASP A 111 2.99 -13.25 6.25
CA ASP A 111 3.97 -13.61 7.29
C ASP A 111 5.01 -14.57 6.76
N LYS A 112 4.62 -15.55 5.94
CA LYS A 112 5.56 -16.40 5.20
C LYS A 112 6.52 -15.57 4.35
N ALA A 113 6.06 -14.48 3.73
CA ALA A 113 6.92 -13.59 2.95
C ALA A 113 7.89 -12.76 3.82
N VAL A 114 7.52 -12.45 5.06
CA VAL A 114 8.39 -11.80 6.05
C VAL A 114 9.44 -12.77 6.56
N SER A 115 9.04 -13.98 6.97
CA SER A 115 9.96 -15.01 7.47
C SER A 115 11.00 -15.40 6.41
N LYS A 116 10.63 -15.39 5.13
CA LYS A 116 11.54 -15.65 4.00
C LYS A 116 12.42 -14.45 3.62
N GLY A 117 12.30 -13.30 4.29
CA GLY A 117 13.09 -12.09 4.00
C GLY A 117 12.72 -11.38 2.70
N VAL A 118 11.63 -11.77 2.02
CA VAL A 118 11.19 -11.17 0.75
C VAL A 118 10.48 -9.84 0.99
N MET A 119 9.85 -9.68 2.15
CA MET A 119 9.11 -8.48 2.55
C MET A 119 9.60 -7.93 3.89
N LYS A 120 9.75 -6.60 3.98
CA LYS A 120 10.07 -5.91 5.24
C LYS A 120 8.86 -5.93 6.20
N LYS A 121 9.14 -6.02 7.50
CA LYS A 121 8.14 -6.05 8.59
C LYS A 121 7.14 -4.88 8.51
N THR A 122 7.60 -3.67 8.23
CA THR A 122 6.74 -2.47 8.11
C THR A 122 5.80 -2.54 6.90
N THR A 123 6.25 -3.11 5.78
CA THR A 123 5.41 -3.31 4.61
C THR A 123 4.34 -4.36 4.87
N ALA A 124 4.66 -5.42 5.61
CA ALA A 124 3.69 -6.41 6.04
C ALA A 124 2.65 -5.80 6.99
N ALA A 125 3.08 -5.04 8.00
CA ALA A 125 2.19 -4.34 8.93
C ALA A 125 1.20 -3.41 8.20
N ARG A 126 1.68 -2.61 7.25
CA ARG A 126 0.81 -1.75 6.42
C ARG A 126 -0.23 -2.54 5.62
N ARG A 127 0.15 -3.71 5.08
CA ARG A 127 -0.78 -4.57 4.32
C ARG A 127 -1.83 -5.20 5.23
N LYS A 128 -1.44 -5.67 6.42
CA LYS A 128 -2.36 -6.19 7.43
C LYS A 128 -3.35 -5.13 7.88
N SER A 129 -2.84 -3.95 8.25
CA SER A 129 -3.65 -2.79 8.62
C SER A 129 -4.65 -2.39 7.53
N ARG A 130 -4.25 -2.44 6.25
CA ARG A 130 -5.18 -2.15 5.14
C ARG A 130 -6.34 -3.14 5.08
N VAL A 131 -6.06 -4.43 5.22
CA VAL A 131 -7.08 -5.50 5.15
C VAL A 131 -8.04 -5.40 6.33
N THR A 132 -7.54 -5.21 7.55
CA THR A 132 -8.38 -5.05 8.74
C THR A 132 -9.23 -3.79 8.67
N ARG A 133 -8.66 -2.67 8.22
CA ARG A 133 -9.40 -1.42 8.02
C ARG A 133 -10.52 -1.58 7.00
N LEU A 134 -10.27 -2.31 5.92
CA LEU A 134 -11.27 -2.55 4.89
C LEU A 134 -12.44 -3.40 5.43
N LYS A 135 -12.15 -4.49 6.17
CA LYS A 135 -13.18 -5.28 6.87
C LYS A 135 -14.01 -4.39 7.80
N ARG A 136 -13.34 -3.54 8.59
CA ARG A 136 -14.00 -2.62 9.54
C ARG A 136 -14.92 -1.63 8.82
N GLN A 137 -14.42 -0.95 7.79
CA GLN A 137 -15.18 0.03 7.01
C GLN A 137 -16.39 -0.56 6.29
N PHE A 138 -16.29 -1.81 5.82
CA PHE A 138 -17.42 -2.50 5.21
C PHE A 138 -18.54 -2.74 6.24
N ARG A 139 -18.18 -3.19 7.46
CA ARG A 139 -19.13 -3.37 8.56
C ARG A 139 -19.78 -2.06 9.00
N GLU A 140 -18.97 -1.02 9.20
CA GLU A 140 -19.43 0.34 9.56
C GLU A 140 -20.45 0.86 8.54
N ARG A 141 -20.18 0.73 7.24
CA ARG A 141 -21.08 1.18 6.17
C ARG A 141 -22.43 0.45 6.14
N ARG A 142 -22.52 -0.76 6.69
CA ARG A 142 -23.74 -1.57 6.73
C ARG A 142 -24.49 -1.49 8.06
N GLY A 143 -23.90 -0.87 9.09
CA GLY A 143 -24.50 -0.79 10.41
C GLY A 143 -24.41 -2.07 11.24
N TRP A 144 -23.62 -3.06 10.82
CA TRP A 144 -23.38 -4.34 11.52
C TRP A 144 -22.35 -4.22 12.66
N SER A 145 -22.54 -3.19 13.49
CA SER A 145 -21.79 -2.82 14.69
C SER A 145 -20.41 -2.15 14.49
N THR A 146 -20.28 -1.01 15.18
CA THR A 146 -19.04 -0.41 15.70
C THR A 146 -18.87 -0.80 17.18
N PRO A 147 -17.65 -1.10 17.64
CA PRO A 147 -17.42 -1.40 19.05
C PRO A 147 -17.65 -0.15 19.92
N GLU A 148 -18.57 -0.28 20.88
CA GLU A 148 -18.44 0.41 22.15
C GLU A 148 -17.08 0.01 22.75
N MET A 149 -16.23 1.00 22.99
CA MET A 149 -14.93 0.79 23.61
C MET A 149 -15.18 0.56 25.10
N ALA A 150 -15.21 -0.71 25.53
CA ALA A 150 -15.00 -1.02 26.94
C ALA A 150 -13.57 -0.58 27.29
N ASN A 151 -13.49 0.38 28.24
CA ASN A 151 -12.25 0.97 28.76
C ASN A 151 -11.29 -0.08 29.32
#